data_AF-A0A662JCL3-F1
#
_entry.id   AF-A0A662JCL3-F1
#
_cell.length_a   1.000
_cell.length_b   1.000
_cell.length_c   1.000
_cell.angle_alpha   90.00
_cell.angle_beta   90.00
_cell.angle_gamma   90.00
#
_symmetry.space_group_name_H-M   'P 1'
#
loop_
_entity.id
_entity.type
_entity.pdbx_description
1 polymer ?
#
loop_
_entity_poly.entity_id
_entity_poly.type
_entity_poly.pdbx_seq_one_letter_code
_entity_poly.pdbx_strand_id
1 'polypeptide(L)'
;LKIPYVELEKRLAIINPNYPIDLNNPSLFKMAIHIINEGYMRTKTKSIEYYNSDPVLHHYLKCRVEELGGGFSGPFKAHKVLVSYADPLIGRLLDAIGVPYGSKTINQPFVDLKHMRDDI
;
A
#
# COMPACT_ATOMS: atom_id res chain seq x y z
N LEU A 1 23.22 -23.51 6.44
CA LEU A 1 22.45 -23.30 7.69
C LEU A 1 20.96 -23.50 7.40
N LYS A 2 20.28 -24.41 8.11
CA LYS A 2 18.82 -24.65 8.00
C LYS A 2 18.11 -24.06 9.22
N ILE A 3 18.06 -22.74 9.33
CA ILE A 3 17.30 -22.08 10.40
C ILE A 3 15.85 -21.91 9.90
N PRO A 4 14.83 -22.34 10.67
CA PRO A 4 13.43 -22.13 10.32
C PRO A 4 13.09 -20.64 10.21
N TYR A 5 12.25 -20.26 9.22
CA TYR A 5 11.88 -18.87 8.97
C TYR A 5 11.24 -18.17 10.19
N VAL A 6 10.36 -18.89 10.90
CA VAL A 6 9.71 -18.42 12.14
C VAL A 6 10.75 -18.04 13.22
N GLU A 7 11.89 -18.72 13.23
CA GLU A 7 12.95 -18.45 14.19
C GLU A 7 13.78 -17.23 13.81
N LEU A 8 13.88 -16.91 12.52
CA LEU A 8 14.46 -15.65 12.03
C LEU A 8 13.54 -14.46 12.34
N GLU A 9 12.22 -14.62 12.21
CA GLU A 9 11.23 -13.61 12.60
C GLU A 9 11.29 -13.31 14.11
N LYS A 10 11.25 -14.34 14.96
CA LYS A 10 11.35 -14.19 16.43
C LYS A 10 12.65 -13.53 16.89
N ARG A 11 13.74 -13.75 16.16
CA ARG A 11 15.06 -13.17 16.46
C ARG A 11 15.23 -11.75 15.89
N LEU A 12 14.19 -11.15 15.30
CA LEU A 12 14.23 -9.86 14.62
C LEU A 12 15.36 -9.79 13.56
N ALA A 13 15.72 -10.94 12.99
CA ALA A 13 16.73 -11.01 11.93
C ALA A 13 16.19 -10.40 10.62
N ILE A 14 14.86 -10.33 10.47
CA ILE A 14 14.18 -9.58 9.42
C ILE A 14 13.83 -8.20 9.97
N ILE A 15 14.62 -7.20 9.59
CA ILE A 15 14.52 -5.85 10.14
C ILE A 15 13.30 -5.10 9.56
N ASN A 16 12.94 -5.36 8.30
CA ASN A 16 11.79 -4.73 7.67
C ASN A 16 11.23 -5.58 6.52
N PRO A 17 9.91 -5.85 6.45
CA PRO A 17 8.89 -5.53 7.46
C PRO A 17 9.06 -6.31 8.77
N ASN A 18 8.60 -5.73 9.88
CA ASN A 18 8.52 -6.42 11.17
C ASN A 18 7.30 -7.35 11.21
N TYR A 19 7.49 -8.60 11.63
CA TYR A 19 6.44 -9.62 11.68
C TYR A 19 5.96 -9.87 13.12
N PRO A 20 4.67 -10.23 13.33
CA PRO A 20 3.62 -10.35 12.33
C PRO A 20 3.06 -9.00 11.88
N ILE A 21 2.69 -8.89 10.61
CA ILE A 21 2.08 -7.67 10.04
C ILE A 21 0.57 -7.70 10.30
N ASP A 22 0.02 -6.63 10.86
CA ASP A 22 -1.42 -6.48 11.07
C ASP A 22 -2.14 -6.13 9.76
N LEU A 23 -2.79 -7.13 9.16
CA LEU A 23 -3.60 -6.96 7.94
C LEU A 23 -4.98 -6.34 8.22
N ASN A 24 -5.39 -6.20 9.49
CA ASN A 24 -6.64 -5.53 9.86
C ASN A 24 -6.44 -4.03 10.15
N ASN A 25 -5.26 -3.49 9.85
CA ASN A 25 -4.95 -2.09 10.05
C ASN A 25 -5.87 -1.20 9.19
N PRO A 26 -6.68 -0.28 9.78
CA PRO A 26 -7.55 0.63 9.04
C PRO A 26 -6.83 1.46 7.96
N SER A 27 -5.55 1.77 8.17
CA SER A 27 -4.73 2.49 7.21
C SER A 27 -4.47 1.70 5.94
N LEU A 28 -4.43 0.36 6.04
CA LEU A 28 -4.29 -0.52 4.87
C LEU A 28 -5.55 -0.47 4.00
N PHE A 29 -6.74 -0.46 4.60
CA PHE A 29 -8.00 -0.30 3.85
C PHE A 29 -8.14 1.09 3.23
N LYS A 30 -7.79 2.15 3.97
CA LYS A 30 -7.76 3.52 3.42
C LYS A 30 -6.77 3.63 2.26
N MET A 31 -5.60 3.01 2.38
CA MET A 31 -4.62 2.92 1.29
C MET A 31 -5.20 2.17 0.09
N ALA A 32 -5.89 1.04 0.30
CA ALA A 32 -6.55 0.29 -0.76
C ALA A 32 -7.54 1.17 -1.55
N ILE A 33 -8.38 1.96 -0.87
CA ILE A 33 -9.34 2.87 -1.51
C ILE A 33 -8.63 3.88 -2.41
N HIS A 34 -7.56 4.51 -1.92
CA HIS A 34 -6.77 5.43 -2.75
C HIS A 34 -6.22 4.73 -4.01
N ILE A 35 -5.67 3.52 -3.85
CA ILE A 35 -5.04 2.80 -4.94
C ILE A 35 -6.05 2.28 -5.97
N ILE A 36 -7.21 1.81 -5.53
CA ILE A 36 -8.28 1.35 -6.44
C ILE A 36 -8.80 2.50 -7.30
N ASN A 37 -9.00 3.67 -6.70
CA ASN A 37 -9.61 4.81 -7.40
C ASN A 37 -8.60 5.50 -8.32
N GLU A 38 -7.39 5.78 -7.83
CA GLU A 38 -6.45 6.70 -8.48
C GLU A 38 -5.02 6.16 -8.58
N GLY A 39 -4.79 4.96 -8.04
CA GLY A 39 -3.49 4.32 -8.04
C GLY A 39 -3.31 3.28 -9.13
N TYR A 40 -2.08 2.78 -9.16
CA TYR A 40 -1.62 1.82 -10.13
C TYR A 40 -0.49 0.95 -9.58
N MET A 41 -0.73 -0.36 -9.52
CA MET A 41 0.24 -1.36 -9.06
C MET A 41 0.69 -2.24 -10.22
N ARG A 42 1.86 -1.95 -10.81
CA ARG A 42 2.38 -2.69 -11.98
C ARG A 42 2.81 -4.12 -11.64
N THR A 43 3.72 -4.25 -10.68
CA THR A 43 4.36 -5.52 -10.30
C THR A 43 4.76 -5.49 -8.83
N LYS A 44 5.05 -6.66 -8.25
CA LYS A 44 5.46 -6.83 -6.84
C LYS A 44 6.74 -6.11 -6.42
N THR A 45 7.55 -5.69 -7.39
CA THR A 45 8.87 -5.08 -7.19
C THR A 45 8.91 -3.60 -7.51
N LYS A 46 7.89 -3.07 -8.19
CA LYS A 46 7.82 -1.65 -8.55
C LYS A 46 7.01 -0.88 -7.52
N SER A 47 7.38 0.39 -7.35
CA SER A 47 6.60 1.32 -6.55
C SER A 47 5.19 1.45 -7.10
N ILE A 48 4.22 1.63 -6.20
CA ILE A 48 2.86 1.99 -6.55
C ILE A 48 2.85 3.42 -7.04
N GLU A 49 2.17 3.69 -8.14
CA GLU A 49 1.99 5.04 -8.69
C GLU A 49 0.60 5.55 -8.29
N TYR A 50 0.46 6.77 -7.80
CA TYR A 50 -0.83 7.40 -7.47
C TYR A 50 -0.94 8.76 -8.15
N TYR A 51 -2.03 8.99 -8.88
CA TYR A 51 -2.22 10.18 -9.69
C TYR A 51 -3.44 10.97 -9.21
N ASN A 52 -3.24 12.21 -8.78
CA ASN A 52 -4.35 13.10 -8.47
C ASN A 52 -3.96 14.56 -8.72
N SER A 53 -4.92 15.45 -8.96
CA SER A 53 -4.64 16.88 -9.09
C SER A 53 -4.60 17.60 -7.74
N ASP A 54 -5.27 17.04 -6.73
CA ASP A 54 -5.38 17.63 -5.40
C ASP A 54 -4.20 17.23 -4.50
N PRO A 55 -3.31 18.17 -4.11
CA PRO A 55 -2.18 17.88 -3.24
C PRO A 55 -2.59 17.40 -1.84
N VAL A 56 -3.80 17.71 -1.37
CA VAL A 56 -4.31 17.24 -0.06
C VAL A 56 -4.48 15.73 -0.06
N LEU A 57 -4.95 15.14 -1.16
CA LEU A 57 -5.09 13.69 -1.28
C LEU A 57 -3.72 12.99 -1.30
N HIS A 58 -2.69 13.62 -1.87
CA HIS A 58 -1.32 13.10 -1.76
C HIS A 58 -0.77 13.15 -0.34
N HIS A 59 -1.15 14.17 0.45
CA HIS A 59 -0.81 14.23 1.87
C HIS A 59 -1.47 13.10 2.66
N TYR A 60 -2.75 12.83 2.46
CA TYR A 60 -3.41 11.70 3.11
C TYR A 60 -2.81 10.35 2.70
N LEU A 61 -2.50 10.18 1.41
CA LEU A 61 -1.79 8.99 0.93
C LEU A 61 -0.45 8.80 1.65
N LYS A 62 0.35 9.87 1.78
CA LYS A 62 1.62 9.85 2.51
C LYS A 62 1.43 9.36 3.95
N CYS A 63 0.48 9.93 4.68
CA CYS A 63 0.21 9.52 6.06
C CYS A 63 -0.11 8.02 6.15
N ARG A 64 -0.92 7.46 5.23
CA ARG A 64 -1.22 6.02 5.24
C ARG A 64 -0.01 5.16 4.93
N VAL A 65 0.86 5.59 4.02
CA VAL A 65 2.11 4.88 3.72
C VAL A 65 3.04 4.85 4.93
N GLU A 66 3.20 5.99 5.60
CA GLU A 66 4.05 6.10 6.80
C GLU A 66 3.49 5.30 8.00
N GLU A 67 2.16 5.31 8.20
CA GLU A 67 1.48 4.51 9.23
C GLU A 67 1.65 2.99 9.01
N LEU A 68 1.84 2.56 7.75
CA LEU A 68 2.11 1.16 7.38
C LEU A 68 3.62 0.84 7.37
N GLY A 69 4.48 1.79 7.75
CA GLY A 69 5.93 1.62 7.78
C GLY A 69 6.60 1.59 6.40
N GLY A 70 5.88 2.04 5.35
CA GLY A 70 6.39 2.11 3.99
C GLY A 70 7.08 3.44 3.66
N GLY A 71 7.84 3.43 2.57
CA GLY A 71 8.45 4.62 1.98
C GLY A 71 7.53 5.35 1.01
N PHE A 72 7.53 6.68 1.09
CA PHE A 72 6.77 7.58 0.21
C PHE A 72 7.68 8.56 -0.52
N SER A 73 7.36 8.90 -1.77
CA SER A 73 8.00 9.99 -2.52
C SER A 73 7.01 10.80 -3.38
N GLY A 74 7.29 12.09 -3.54
CA GLY A 74 6.43 13.06 -4.23
C GLY A 74 5.61 13.94 -3.26
N PRO A 75 4.51 14.56 -3.70
CA PRO A 75 4.04 14.58 -5.09
C PRO A 75 5.00 15.31 -6.03
N PHE A 76 5.13 14.80 -7.26
CA PHE A 76 5.86 15.43 -8.37
C PHE A 76 4.87 15.84 -9.46
N LYS A 77 5.21 16.87 -10.24
CA LYS A 77 4.37 17.27 -11.38
C LYS A 77 4.58 16.30 -12.55
N ALA A 78 3.55 15.55 -12.93
CA ALA A 78 3.54 14.65 -14.07
C ALA A 78 2.48 15.09 -15.09
N HIS A 79 2.92 15.64 -16.22
CA HIS A 79 2.03 16.22 -17.23
C HIS A 79 1.08 17.28 -16.62
N LYS A 80 -0.21 16.94 -16.49
CA LYS A 80 -1.28 17.82 -15.99
C LYS A 80 -1.76 17.49 -14.58
N VAL A 81 -1.20 16.45 -13.94
CA VAL A 81 -1.60 15.99 -12.60
C VAL A 81 -0.37 15.83 -11.70
N LEU A 82 -0.58 15.65 -10.40
CA LEU A 82 0.47 15.28 -9.47
C LEU A 82 0.58 13.75 -9.41
N VAL A 83 1.80 13.27 -9.19
CA VAL A 83 2.08 11.84 -8.99
C VAL A 83 2.86 11.63 -7.70
N SER A 84 2.44 10.65 -6.91
CA SER A 84 3.19 10.15 -5.76
C SER A 84 3.50 8.67 -5.92
N TYR A 85 4.53 8.23 -5.22
CA TYR A 85 4.94 6.84 -5.21
C TYR A 85 4.99 6.29 -3.79
N ALA A 86 4.39 5.12 -3.60
CA ALA A 86 4.56 4.29 -2.41
C ALA A 86 5.46 3.11 -2.75
N ASP A 87 6.26 2.66 -1.78
CA ASP A 87 7.21 1.58 -2.00
C ASP A 87 6.52 0.23 -2.38
N PRO A 88 7.30 -0.76 -2.85
CA PRO A 88 6.76 -2.08 -3.19
C PRO A 88 6.26 -2.88 -1.98
N LEU A 89 6.64 -2.52 -0.74
CA LEU A 89 6.14 -3.19 0.46
C LEU A 89 4.64 -2.95 0.60
N ILE A 90 4.20 -1.70 0.46
CA ILE A 90 2.77 -1.37 0.49
C ILE A 90 2.01 -2.15 -0.59
N GLY A 91 2.60 -2.31 -1.78
CA GLY A 91 1.94 -3.04 -2.86
C GLY A 91 1.67 -4.50 -2.49
N ARG A 92 2.62 -5.15 -1.80
CA ARG A 92 2.46 -6.53 -1.34
C ARG A 92 1.43 -6.66 -0.22
N LEU A 93 1.34 -5.66 0.66
CA LEU A 93 0.30 -5.62 1.70
C LEU A 93 -1.09 -5.50 1.08
N LEU A 94 -1.24 -4.66 0.07
CA LEU A 94 -2.49 -4.49 -0.67
C LEU A 94 -2.88 -5.75 -1.44
N ASP A 95 -1.93 -6.44 -2.08
CA ASP A 95 -2.13 -7.75 -2.72
C ASP A 95 -2.62 -8.80 -1.71
N ALA A 96 -2.05 -8.80 -0.49
CA ALA A 96 -2.43 -9.72 0.57
C ALA A 96 -3.88 -9.53 1.06
N ILE A 97 -4.45 -8.33 0.93
CA ILE A 97 -5.87 -8.05 1.21
C ILE A 97 -6.76 -8.03 -0.04
N GLY A 98 -6.24 -8.45 -1.20
CA GLY A 98 -7.01 -8.69 -2.41
C GLY A 98 -7.01 -7.57 -3.45
N VAL A 99 -6.18 -6.52 -3.32
CA VAL A 99 -6.03 -5.51 -4.38
C VAL A 99 -5.08 -6.05 -5.46
N PRO A 100 -5.54 -6.29 -6.70
CA PRO A 100 -4.74 -6.96 -7.71
C PRO A 100 -3.66 -6.06 -8.31
N TYR A 101 -2.54 -6.66 -8.69
CA TYR A 101 -1.59 -6.06 -9.63
C TYR A 101 -2.12 -6.10 -11.07
N GLY A 102 -1.66 -5.18 -11.90
CA GLY A 102 -1.99 -5.12 -13.33
C GLY A 102 -2.46 -3.74 -13.74
N SER A 103 -2.86 -3.60 -15.02
CA SER A 103 -3.43 -2.38 -15.63
C SER A 103 -4.58 -1.81 -14.77
N LYS A 104 -4.67 -0.48 -14.61
CA LYS A 104 -5.75 0.19 -13.85
C LYS A 104 -7.06 -0.40 -14.35
N THR A 105 -7.73 -1.12 -13.45
CA THR A 105 -8.81 -2.01 -13.86
C THR A 105 -9.99 -1.14 -14.25
N ILE A 106 -10.55 -1.35 -15.46
CA ILE A 106 -11.76 -0.63 -15.90
C ILE A 106 -12.95 -1.00 -14.98
N ASN A 107 -12.89 -2.17 -14.35
CA ASN A 107 -13.86 -2.67 -13.39
C ASN A 107 -13.25 -2.71 -11.98
N GLN A 108 -13.98 -2.24 -10.96
CA GLN A 108 -13.51 -2.27 -9.57
C GLN A 108 -13.16 -3.70 -9.12
N PRO A 109 -12.01 -3.92 -8.47
CA PRO A 109 -11.72 -5.20 -7.85
C PRO A 109 -12.64 -5.45 -6.65
N PHE A 110 -12.98 -6.72 -6.40
CA PHE A 110 -13.70 -7.12 -5.20
C PHE A 110 -12.81 -6.96 -3.97
N VAL A 111 -12.93 -5.85 -3.26
CA VAL A 111 -12.24 -5.63 -1.97
C VAL A 111 -13.19 -5.99 -0.84
N ASP A 112 -12.78 -6.92 0.02
CA ASP A 112 -13.55 -7.31 1.20
C ASP A 112 -13.33 -6.27 2.32
N LEU A 113 -14.29 -5.35 2.46
CA LEU A 113 -14.26 -4.26 3.42
C LEU A 113 -14.85 -4.61 4.80
N LYS A 114 -15.21 -5.87 5.06
CA LYS A 114 -15.86 -6.28 6.34
C LYS A 114 -15.05 -5.95 7.60
N HIS A 115 -13.74 -5.74 7.45
CA HIS A 115 -12.83 -5.43 8.55
C HIS A 115 -12.65 -3.92 8.78
N MET A 116 -13.21 -3.07 7.92
CA MET A 116 -13.25 -1.63 8.14
C MET A 116 -14.36 -1.35 9.17
N ARG A 117 -13.98 -0.89 10.37
CA ARG A 117 -14.97 -0.48 11.39
C ARG A 117 -15.74 0.72 10.87
N ASP A 118 -17.05 0.76 11.15
CA ASP A 118 -18.00 1.81 10.73
C ASP A 118 -17.80 3.16 11.46
N ASP A 119 -16.65 3.37 12.09
CA ASP A 119 -16.41 4.51 12.97
C ASP A 119 -16.08 5.75 12.09
N ILE A 120 -17.14 6.49 11.70
CA ILE A 120 -17.09 7.86 11.14
C ILE A 120 -17.13 8.87 12.29
#